data_AF-A0A3A5JZH3-F1
#
_entry.id   AF-A0A3A5JZH3-F1
#
_cell.length_a   1.000
_cell.length_b   1.000
_cell.length_c   1.000
_cell.angle_alpha   90.00
_cell.angle_beta   90.00
_cell.angle_gamma   90.00
#
_symmetry.space_group_name_H-M   'P 1'
#
loop_
_entity.id
_entity.type
_entity.pdbx_description
1 polymer ?
#
loop_
_entity_poly.entity_id
_entity_poly.type
_entity_poly.pdbx_seq_one_letter_code
_entity_poly.pdbx_strand_id
1 'polypeptide(L)'
;MLLDLIRNEFERPLTATKGMSGRVSQRLVIVILFWTAFEVLMERFFEAAFADDPESKELRRTPNIGQRLDRVYRDRWGKTFWDDLAEIGYPEVSRHLQTVQHRRNAFIHGDAEAIDDALVVLTVASLLDVQLAWIALFNKRCTGRQNKIPVWAFRPKP
;
A
#
# COMPACT_ATOMS: atom_id res chain seq x y z
N MET A 1 6.87 -3.45 -13.42
CA MET A 1 5.88 -2.98 -12.43
C MET A 1 6.62 -2.46 -11.20
N LEU A 2 6.03 -1.61 -10.33
CA LEU A 2 6.76 -1.08 -9.15
C LEU A 2 7.24 -2.18 -8.19
N LEU A 3 6.53 -3.31 -8.14
CA LEU A 3 6.92 -4.52 -7.41
C LEU A 3 8.24 -5.12 -7.93
N ASP A 4 8.47 -5.10 -9.24
CA ASP A 4 9.73 -5.57 -9.83
C ASP A 4 10.88 -4.65 -9.44
N LEU A 5 10.64 -3.35 -9.31
CA LEU A 5 11.65 -2.40 -8.83
C LEU A 5 12.04 -2.66 -7.37
N ILE A 6 11.05 -2.96 -6.51
CA ILE A 6 11.30 -3.34 -5.11
C ILE A 6 12.13 -4.61 -5.05
N ARG A 7 11.77 -5.62 -5.85
CA ARG A 7 12.49 -6.90 -5.90
C ARG A 7 13.91 -6.74 -6.43
N ASN A 8 14.09 -6.00 -7.51
CA ASN A 8 15.39 -5.73 -8.10
C ASN A 8 16.29 -4.95 -7.14
N GLU A 9 15.74 -4.00 -6.38
CA GLU A 9 16.52 -3.25 -5.38
C GLU A 9 16.89 -4.12 -4.18
N PHE A 10 16.04 -5.08 -3.79
CA PHE A 10 16.38 -6.07 -2.76
C PHE A 10 17.49 -7.03 -3.20
N GLU A 11 17.46 -7.49 -4.45
CA GLU A 11 18.45 -8.41 -5.02
C GLU A 11 19.78 -7.72 -5.37
N ARG A 12 19.80 -6.37 -5.38
CA ARG A 12 20.98 -5.58 -5.71
C ARG A 12 22.12 -5.86 -4.72
N PRO A 13 23.31 -6.27 -5.19
CA PRO A 13 24.48 -6.37 -4.34
C PRO A 13 24.75 -5.02 -3.67
N LEU A 14 25.04 -5.03 -2.37
CA LEU A 14 25.45 -3.86 -1.61
C LEU A 14 26.75 -3.25 -2.20
N THR A 15 26.64 -2.50 -3.30
CA THR A 15 27.81 -1.96 -4.00
C THR A 15 28.45 -0.85 -3.18
N ALA A 16 29.58 -1.20 -2.55
CA ALA A 16 30.78 -0.40 -2.35
C ALA A 16 30.69 1.00 -1.71
N THR A 17 29.60 1.38 -1.04
CA THR A 17 29.70 2.38 0.05
C THR A 17 30.05 1.62 1.32
N LYS A 18 31.36 1.50 1.61
CA LYS A 18 31.86 0.97 2.88
C LYS A 18 31.29 1.80 4.04
N GLY A 19 30.17 1.40 4.61
CA GLY A 19 29.58 2.05 5.78
C GLY A 19 28.13 1.70 6.06
N MET A 20 27.74 1.86 7.31
CA MET A 20 26.37 1.72 7.83
C MET A 20 25.35 2.56 7.03
N SER A 21 25.80 3.70 6.48
CA SER A 21 25.01 4.62 5.65
C SER A 21 24.45 3.98 4.36
N GLY A 22 25.22 3.11 3.68
CA GLY A 22 24.76 2.46 2.45
C GLY A 22 23.62 1.46 2.70
N ARG A 23 23.67 0.73 3.83
CA ARG A 23 22.61 -0.20 4.24
C ARG A 23 21.34 0.52 4.69
N VAL A 24 21.46 1.60 5.47
CA VAL A 24 20.31 2.45 5.82
C VAL A 24 19.62 2.97 4.55
N SER A 25 20.40 3.42 3.56
CA SER A 25 19.86 3.94 2.30
C SER A 25 19.08 2.89 1.51
N GLN A 26 19.60 1.67 1.33
CA GLN A 26 18.88 0.61 0.59
C GLN A 26 17.61 0.16 1.32
N ARG A 27 17.68 -0.04 2.65
CA ARG A 27 16.52 -0.41 3.46
C ARG A 27 15.40 0.62 3.35
N LEU A 28 15.77 1.89 3.47
CA LEU A 28 14.84 3.00 3.31
C LEU A 28 14.19 3.01 1.93
N VAL A 29 14.98 2.82 0.86
CA VAL A 29 14.46 2.80 -0.52
C VAL A 29 13.41 1.70 -0.69
N ILE A 30 13.65 0.49 -0.17
CA ILE A 30 12.68 -0.62 -0.28
C ILE A 30 11.36 -0.27 0.42
N VAL A 31 11.43 0.24 1.66
CA VAL A 31 10.23 0.61 2.43
C VAL A 31 9.49 1.78 1.79
N ILE A 32 10.20 2.77 1.27
CA ILE A 32 9.59 3.90 0.53
C ILE A 32 8.91 3.40 -0.74
N LEU A 33 9.60 2.62 -1.57
CA LEU A 33 9.04 2.09 -2.82
C LEU A 33 7.79 1.25 -2.54
N PHE A 34 7.83 0.40 -1.51
CA PHE A 34 6.67 -0.37 -1.08
C PHE A 34 5.50 0.53 -0.66
N TRP A 35 5.76 1.52 0.20
CA TRP A 35 4.71 2.43 0.65
C TRP A 35 4.12 3.26 -0.49
N THR A 36 4.96 3.75 -1.41
CA THR A 36 4.51 4.44 -2.62
C THR A 36 3.68 3.52 -3.52
N ALA A 37 4.04 2.24 -3.65
CA ALA A 37 3.21 1.25 -4.36
C ALA A 37 1.82 1.16 -3.76
N PHE A 38 1.77 1.01 -2.44
CA PHE A 38 0.54 0.92 -1.68
C PHE A 38 -0.32 2.19 -1.80
N GLU A 39 0.29 3.37 -1.74
CA GLU A 39 -0.39 4.66 -1.96
C GLU A 39 -1.08 4.72 -3.32
N VAL A 40 -0.37 4.35 -4.38
CA VAL A 40 -0.92 4.32 -5.75
C VAL A 40 -2.07 3.31 -5.86
N LEU A 41 -1.93 2.12 -5.27
CA LEU A 41 -2.99 1.11 -5.26
C LEU A 41 -4.25 1.61 -4.54
N MET A 42 -4.07 2.30 -3.41
CA MET A 42 -5.20 2.86 -2.66
C MET A 42 -5.82 4.08 -3.34
N GLU A 43 -5.02 4.90 -4.01
CA GLU A 43 -5.54 6.00 -4.84
C GLU A 43 -6.48 5.46 -5.92
N ARG A 44 -6.05 4.43 -6.66
CA ARG A 44 -6.87 3.76 -7.68
C ARG A 44 -8.11 3.09 -7.09
N PHE A 45 -7.98 2.48 -5.91
CA PHE A 45 -9.12 1.92 -5.18
C PHE A 45 -10.17 2.99 -4.89
N PHE A 46 -9.77 4.12 -4.31
CA PHE A 46 -10.68 5.20 -3.98
C PHE A 46 -11.28 5.85 -5.23
N GLU A 47 -10.49 6.07 -6.29
CA GLU A 47 -11.01 6.54 -7.57
C GLU A 47 -12.14 5.64 -8.09
N ALA A 48 -11.92 4.32 -8.10
CA ALA A 48 -12.92 3.36 -8.57
C ALA A 48 -14.17 3.31 -7.67
N ALA A 49 -13.97 3.28 -6.36
CA ALA A 49 -15.02 3.21 -5.34
C ALA A 49 -15.94 4.44 -5.34
N PHE A 50 -15.40 5.61 -5.67
CA PHE A 50 -16.10 6.88 -5.68
C PHE A 50 -16.42 7.41 -7.09
N ALA A 51 -16.15 6.64 -8.15
CA ALA A 51 -16.34 7.12 -9.53
C ALA A 51 -17.80 7.55 -9.85
N ASP A 52 -18.78 6.99 -9.14
CA ASP A 52 -20.21 7.31 -9.34
C ASP A 52 -20.74 8.34 -8.33
N ASP A 53 -19.86 8.92 -7.50
CA ASP A 53 -20.24 9.78 -6.38
C ASP A 53 -19.85 11.25 -6.67
N PRO A 54 -20.82 12.12 -7.01
CA PRO A 54 -20.54 13.52 -7.35
C PRO A 54 -20.02 14.34 -6.15
N GLU A 55 -20.27 13.90 -4.91
CA GLU A 55 -19.74 14.53 -3.69
C GLU A 55 -18.28 14.13 -3.38
N SER A 56 -17.70 13.20 -4.14
CA SER A 56 -16.32 12.75 -3.96
C SER A 56 -15.23 13.82 -4.15
N LYS A 57 -15.59 15.01 -4.65
CA LYS A 57 -14.66 16.13 -4.84
C LYS A 57 -13.98 16.58 -3.54
N GLU A 58 -14.67 16.51 -2.40
CA GLU A 58 -14.06 16.86 -1.10
C GLU A 58 -13.12 15.77 -0.59
N LEU A 59 -13.43 14.50 -0.87
CA LEU A 59 -12.59 13.35 -0.52
C LEU A 59 -11.27 13.33 -1.31
N ARG A 60 -11.28 13.85 -2.55
CA ARG A 60 -10.06 14.06 -3.38
C ARG A 60 -9.16 15.18 -2.85
N ARG A 61 -9.65 16.05 -1.97
CA ARG A 61 -8.85 17.13 -1.36
C ARG A 61 -8.04 16.68 -0.15
N THR A 62 -8.24 15.46 0.34
CA THR A 62 -7.44 14.92 1.45
C THR A 62 -6.13 14.36 0.87
N PRO A 63 -4.97 15.02 1.09
CA PRO A 63 -3.73 14.66 0.40
C PRO A 63 -3.07 13.42 1.01
N ASN A 64 -3.33 13.13 2.29
CA ASN A 64 -2.62 12.09 3.03
C ASN A 64 -3.38 10.76 2.96
N ILE A 65 -2.72 9.71 2.46
CA ILE A 65 -3.30 8.37 2.39
C ILE A 65 -3.74 7.82 3.75
N GLY A 66 -3.00 8.11 4.82
CA GLY A 66 -3.33 7.62 6.16
C GLY A 66 -4.68 8.16 6.64
N GLN A 67 -4.93 9.46 6.41
CA GLN A 67 -6.23 10.05 6.71
C GLN A 67 -7.34 9.47 5.83
N ARG A 68 -7.05 9.11 4.58
CA ARG A 68 -8.02 8.45 3.70
C ARG A 68 -8.35 7.03 4.17
N LEU A 69 -7.37 6.27 4.66
CA LEU A 69 -7.58 4.93 5.20
C LEU A 69 -8.41 4.93 6.49
N ASP A 70 -8.19 5.92 7.37
CA ASP A 70 -8.85 5.94 8.67
C ASP A 70 -10.22 6.63 8.66
N ARG A 71 -10.32 7.77 7.98
CA ARG A 71 -11.52 8.62 7.98
C ARG A 71 -12.39 8.36 6.76
N VAL A 72 -11.86 8.56 5.55
CA VAL A 72 -12.64 8.44 4.31
C VAL A 72 -13.20 7.04 4.12
N TYR A 73 -12.39 6.02 4.42
CA TYR A 73 -12.82 4.63 4.35
C TYR A 73 -13.96 4.34 5.34
N ARG A 74 -13.81 4.80 6.59
CA ARG A 74 -14.78 4.59 7.65
C ARG A 74 -16.09 5.31 7.36
N ASP A 75 -16.03 6.56 6.92
CA ASP A 75 -17.21 7.36 6.58
C ASP A 75 -18.02 6.70 5.46
N ARG A 76 -17.35 6.04 4.50
CA ARG A 76 -18.02 5.38 3.37
C ARG A 76 -18.61 4.00 3.70
N TRP A 77 -17.92 3.19 4.49
CA TRP A 77 -18.28 1.77 4.68
C TRP A 77 -18.59 1.37 6.13
N GLY A 78 -18.52 2.31 7.08
CA GLY A 78 -18.81 2.07 8.50
C GLY A 78 -17.79 1.15 9.20
N LYS A 79 -16.66 0.86 8.55
CA LYS A 79 -15.59 -0.04 9.02
C LYS A 79 -14.24 0.55 8.69
N THR A 80 -13.18 0.15 9.39
CA THR A 80 -11.83 0.58 9.01
C THR A 80 -11.29 -0.27 7.86
N PHE A 81 -10.34 0.28 7.11
CA PHE A 81 -9.59 -0.47 6.10
C PHE A 81 -8.96 -1.75 6.70
N TRP A 82 -8.43 -1.63 7.92
CA TRP A 82 -7.76 -2.71 8.64
C TRP A 82 -8.70 -3.87 8.98
N ASP A 83 -9.92 -3.55 9.43
CA ASP A 83 -10.96 -4.55 9.73
C ASP A 83 -11.39 -5.27 8.47
N ASP A 84 -11.54 -4.53 7.37
CA ASP A 84 -11.95 -5.12 6.10
C ASP A 84 -10.90 -6.11 5.58
N LEU A 85 -9.61 -5.78 5.68
CA LEU A 85 -8.51 -6.70 5.36
C LEU A 85 -8.56 -7.99 6.19
N ALA A 86 -8.82 -7.88 7.51
CA ALA A 86 -8.97 -9.05 8.37
C ALA A 86 -10.19 -9.90 7.97
N GLU A 87 -11.33 -9.26 7.67
CA GLU A 87 -12.56 -9.94 7.27
C GLU A 87 -12.43 -10.67 5.92
N ILE A 88 -11.66 -10.13 4.98
CA ILE A 88 -11.39 -10.80 3.69
C ILE A 88 -10.25 -11.83 3.76
N GLY A 89 -9.76 -12.15 4.96
CA GLY A 89 -8.80 -13.24 5.20
C GLY A 89 -7.32 -12.83 5.18
N TYR A 90 -7.01 -11.54 5.26
CA TYR A 90 -5.63 -11.02 5.25
C TYR A 90 -5.26 -10.21 6.51
N PRO A 91 -5.43 -10.76 7.74
CA PRO A 91 -5.08 -10.06 8.97
C PRO A 91 -3.58 -9.78 9.10
N GLU A 92 -2.74 -10.65 8.55
CA GLU A 92 -1.27 -10.49 8.54
C GLU A 92 -0.83 -9.32 7.66
N VAL A 93 -1.47 -9.14 6.50
CA VAL A 93 -1.26 -7.97 5.63
C VAL A 93 -1.67 -6.69 6.34
N SER A 94 -2.81 -6.71 7.04
CA SER A 94 -3.28 -5.56 7.83
C SER A 94 -2.25 -5.17 8.89
N ARG A 95 -1.74 -6.14 9.66
CA ARG A 95 -0.71 -5.89 10.68
C ARG A 95 0.59 -5.39 10.07
N HIS A 96 1.01 -5.97 8.95
CA HIS A 96 2.24 -5.59 8.26
C HIS A 96 2.17 -4.15 7.74
N LEU A 97 1.09 -3.77 7.05
CA LEU A 97 0.90 -2.41 6.55
C LEU A 97 0.86 -1.36 7.68
N GLN A 98 0.21 -1.66 8.80
CA GLN A 98 0.24 -0.80 9.99
C GLN A 98 1.66 -0.65 10.56
N THR A 99 2.42 -1.75 10.58
CA THR A 99 3.82 -1.74 11.03
C THR A 99 4.68 -0.88 10.11
N VAL A 100 4.56 -1.03 8.79
CA VAL A 100 5.26 -0.21 7.80
C VAL A 100 4.91 1.27 7.99
N GLN A 101 3.63 1.61 8.12
CA GLN A 101 3.20 2.99 8.34
C GLN A 101 3.81 3.59 9.62
N HIS A 102 3.75 2.85 10.73
CA HIS A 102 4.29 3.29 12.01
C HIS A 102 5.81 3.50 11.94
N ARG A 103 6.54 2.51 11.42
CA ARG A 103 8.00 2.51 11.31
C ARG A 103 8.51 3.59 10.34
N ARG A 104 7.82 3.80 9.21
CA ARG A 104 8.11 4.90 8.28
C ARG A 104 7.93 6.27 8.95
N ASN A 105 6.85 6.45 9.72
CA ASN A 105 6.61 7.70 10.42
C ASN A 105 7.70 7.96 11.48
N ALA A 106 8.06 6.95 12.28
CA ALA A 106 9.15 7.05 13.25
C ALA A 106 10.48 7.44 12.57
N PHE A 107 10.79 6.86 11.42
CA PHE A 107 11.96 7.22 10.63
C PHE A 107 11.95 8.68 10.16
N ILE A 108 10.81 9.16 9.63
CA ILE A 108 10.63 10.56 9.22
C ILE A 108 10.82 11.52 10.42
N HIS A 109 10.45 11.08 11.62
CA HIS A 109 10.61 11.84 12.87
C HIS A 109 12.01 11.71 13.52
N GLY A 110 12.96 11.05 12.86
CA GLY A 110 14.38 11.05 13.26
C GLY A 110 14.87 9.73 13.86
N ASP A 111 14.04 8.70 13.98
CA ASP A 111 14.48 7.36 14.40
C ASP A 111 15.05 6.58 13.20
N ALA A 112 16.35 6.72 12.96
CA ALA A 112 17.04 6.05 11.85
C ALA A 112 16.99 4.51 11.92
N GLU A 113 16.80 3.93 13.11
CA GLU A 113 16.74 2.48 13.31
C GLU A 113 15.29 1.94 13.26
N ALA A 114 14.30 2.83 13.07
CA ALA A 114 12.92 2.40 12.86
C ALA A 114 12.75 1.58 11.57
N ILE A 115 13.65 1.69 10.59
CA ILE A 115 13.63 0.83 9.39
C ILE A 115 14.82 -0.12 9.47
N ASP A 116 14.57 -1.32 9.96
CA ASP A 116 15.57 -2.38 10.15
C ASP A 116 15.51 -3.44 9.02
N ASP A 117 16.47 -4.37 9.03
CA ASP A 117 16.54 -5.46 8.05
C ASP A 117 15.32 -6.39 8.15
N ALA A 118 14.78 -6.59 9.36
CA ALA A 118 13.63 -7.45 9.59
C ALA A 118 12.37 -6.90 8.91
N LEU A 119 12.14 -5.58 9.01
CA LEU A 119 11.04 -4.90 8.32
C LEU A 119 11.18 -5.04 6.81
N VAL A 120 12.39 -4.87 6.27
CA VAL A 120 12.65 -4.99 4.82
C VAL A 120 12.38 -6.40 4.33
N VAL A 121 12.91 -7.42 5.02
CA VAL A 121 12.69 -8.83 4.66
C VAL A 121 11.20 -9.18 4.69
N LEU A 122 10.49 -8.76 5.74
CA LEU A 122 9.05 -8.99 5.84
C LEU A 122 8.27 -8.25 4.76
N THR A 123 8.70 -7.03 4.40
CA THR A 123 8.07 -6.23 3.33
C THR A 123 8.17 -6.92 1.98
N VAL A 124 9.36 -7.42 1.64
CA VAL A 124 9.58 -8.15 0.38
C VAL A 124 8.82 -9.47 0.37
N ALA A 125 8.79 -10.20 1.49
CA ALA A 125 8.05 -11.45 1.61
C ALA A 125 6.52 -11.25 1.48
N SER A 126 6.01 -10.10 1.93
CA SER A 126 4.56 -9.80 1.93
C SER A 126 4.03 -9.23 0.61
N LEU A 127 4.88 -8.99 -0.40
CA LEU A 127 4.47 -8.31 -1.64
C LEU A 127 3.32 -9.00 -2.36
N LEU A 128 3.38 -10.34 -2.47
CA LEU A 128 2.33 -11.12 -3.14
C LEU A 128 1.02 -11.05 -2.35
N ASP A 129 1.08 -11.23 -1.03
CA ASP A 129 -0.11 -11.19 -0.17
C ASP A 129 -0.76 -9.80 -0.15
N VAL A 130 0.04 -8.73 -0.17
CA VAL A 130 -0.46 -7.35 -0.32
C VAL A 130 -1.19 -7.17 -1.65
N GLN A 131 -0.64 -7.70 -2.75
CA GLN A 131 -1.28 -7.64 -4.06
C GLN A 131 -2.61 -8.42 -4.08
N LEU A 132 -2.63 -9.64 -3.52
CA LEU A 132 -3.83 -10.46 -3.43
C LEU A 132 -4.90 -9.83 -2.54
N ALA A 133 -4.50 -9.27 -1.39
CA ALA A 133 -5.37 -8.54 -0.48
C ALA A 133 -6.00 -7.32 -1.18
N TRP A 134 -5.22 -6.56 -1.94
CA TRP A 134 -5.73 -5.42 -2.72
C TRP A 134 -6.77 -5.87 -3.75
N ILE A 135 -6.52 -6.95 -4.51
CA ILE A 135 -7.48 -7.49 -5.48
C ILE A 135 -8.78 -7.89 -4.77
N ALA A 136 -8.68 -8.65 -3.67
CA ALA A 136 -9.84 -9.10 -2.92
C ALA A 136 -10.67 -7.92 -2.36
N LEU A 137 -10.00 -6.91 -1.82
CA LEU A 137 -10.64 -5.70 -1.32
C LEU A 137 -11.32 -4.91 -2.43
N PHE A 138 -10.61 -4.73 -3.55
CA PHE A 138 -11.14 -4.04 -4.73
C PHE A 138 -12.40 -4.73 -5.25
N ASN A 139 -12.42 -6.06 -5.33
CA ASN A 139 -13.61 -6.80 -5.73
C ASN A 139 -14.76 -6.57 -4.74
N LYS A 140 -14.49 -6.71 -3.44
CA LYS A 140 -15.52 -6.54 -2.41
C LYS A 140 -16.18 -5.17 -2.48
N ARG A 141 -15.41 -4.10 -2.69
CA ARG A 141 -15.89 -2.72 -2.54
C ARG A 141 -16.14 -1.96 -3.86
N CYS A 142 -15.51 -2.36 -4.95
CA CYS A 142 -15.57 -1.65 -6.23
C CYS A 142 -16.34 -2.40 -7.33
N THR A 143 -16.52 -3.73 -7.24
CA THR A 143 -17.24 -4.51 -8.27
C THR A 143 -18.67 -4.89 -7.88
N GLY A 144 -19.12 -4.53 -6.66
CA GLY A 144 -20.47 -4.81 -6.15
C GLY A 144 -21.60 -3.92 -6.69
N ARG A 145 -21.34 -3.03 -7.65
CA ARG A 145 -22.37 -2.27 -8.38
C ARG A 145 -22.35 -2.74 -9.83
N GLN A 146 -23.50 -3.21 -10.33
CA GLN A 146 -23.76 -3.96 -11.57
C GLN A 146 -23.22 -3.42 -12.91
N ASN A 147 -22.31 -2.44 -12.98
CA ASN A 147 -21.80 -1.90 -14.25
C ASN A 147 -20.29 -1.61 -14.28
N LYS A 148 -19.48 -2.23 -13.41
CA LYS A 148 -18.01 -2.07 -13.47
C LYS A 148 -17.34 -3.39 -13.82
N ILE A 149 -16.74 -3.41 -15.01
CA ILE A 149 -15.92 -4.51 -15.51
C ILE A 149 -14.84 -4.81 -14.46
N PRO A 150 -14.71 -6.06 -13.96
CA PRO A 150 -13.64 -6.41 -13.03
C PRO A 150 -12.26 -6.06 -13.59
N VAL A 151 -11.30 -5.70 -12.75
CA VAL A 151 -9.96 -5.24 -13.18
C VAL A 151 -9.24 -6.27 -14.07
N TRP A 152 -9.46 -7.57 -13.87
CA TRP A 152 -8.91 -8.63 -14.74
C TRP A 152 -9.55 -8.72 -16.13
N ALA A 153 -10.67 -8.03 -16.36
CA ALA A 153 -11.38 -8.00 -17.64
C ALA A 153 -11.09 -6.72 -18.46
N PHE A 154 -10.17 -5.87 -17.99
CA PHE A 154 -9.73 -4.70 -18.76
C PHE A 154 -8.87 -5.15 -19.95
N ARG A 155 -9.43 -5.13 -21.17
CA ARG A 155 -8.65 -5.22 -22.40
C ARG A 155 -8.27 -3.80 -22.85
N PRO A 156 -6.97 -3.47 -22.98
CA PRO A 156 -6.58 -2.20 -23.59
C PRO A 156 -7.12 -2.15 -25.02
N LYS A 157 -7.68 -1.01 -25.43
CA LYS A 157 -8.04 -0.80 -26.84
C LYS A 157 -6.77 -0.85 -27.70
N PRO A 158 -6.86 -1.40 -28.92
CA PRO A 158 -5.75 -1.42 -29.86
C PRO A 158 -5.32 -0.01 -30.27
#